data_AF-A0AAV2Q7I3-F1
#
_entry.id   AF-A0AAV2Q7I3-F1
#
_cell.length_a   1.000
_cell.length_b   1.000
_cell.length_c   1.000
_cell.angle_alpha   90.00
_cell.angle_beta   90.00
_cell.angle_gamma   90.00
#
_symmetry.space_group_name_H-M   'P 1'
#
loop_
_entity.id
_entity.type
_entity.pdbx_description
1 polymer ?
#
loop_
_entity_poly.entity_id
_entity_poly.type
_entity_poly.pdbx_seq_one_letter_code
_entity_poly.pdbx_strand_id
1 'polypeptide(L)'
;MVDPDSNFWKFGRFADLNVDNSWVLVTESTKTASFNQLMYLIMNVAVGVTNGFFTDEVPANPPKPWNNQSPTAFLDFWNGVDSWLPTWQNGEDRISESAAMQVDYIKVWKMFNQEI
;
A
#
# COMPACT_ATOMS: atom_id res chain seq x y z
N MET A 1 -13.43 -16.24 -8.18
CA MET A 1 -11.98 -16.38 -7.94
C MET A 1 -11.44 -17.24 -9.06
N VAL A 2 -10.46 -16.75 -9.83
CA VAL A 2 -9.83 -17.54 -10.90
C VAL A 2 -8.77 -18.40 -10.24
N ASP A 3 -8.89 -19.71 -10.35
CA ASP A 3 -7.82 -20.65 -9.99
C ASP A 3 -6.84 -20.71 -11.17
N PRO A 4 -5.55 -20.34 -10.99
CA PRO A 4 -4.61 -20.29 -12.10
C PRO A 4 -4.11 -21.66 -12.57
N ASP A 5 -4.56 -22.78 -11.97
CA ASP A 5 -4.12 -24.18 -12.24
C ASP A 5 -2.57 -24.38 -12.15
N SER A 6 -1.80 -23.33 -11.86
CA SER A 6 -0.34 -23.24 -11.99
C SER A 6 0.23 -21.95 -11.34
N ASN A 7 1.56 -21.82 -11.30
CA ASN A 7 2.21 -20.61 -10.77
C ASN A 7 2.06 -19.39 -11.69
N PHE A 8 2.22 -18.18 -11.13
CA PHE A 8 2.10 -16.91 -11.84
C PHE A 8 2.92 -16.86 -13.14
N TRP A 9 4.15 -17.37 -13.10
CA TRP A 9 5.08 -17.39 -14.23
C TRP A 9 4.54 -18.20 -15.42
N LYS A 10 3.98 -19.38 -15.15
CA LYS A 10 3.36 -20.26 -16.15
C LYS A 10 1.99 -19.73 -16.60
N PHE A 11 1.19 -19.20 -15.68
CA PHE A 11 -0.13 -18.68 -15.98
C PHE A 11 -0.10 -17.45 -16.90
N GLY A 12 0.85 -16.55 -16.68
CA GLY A 12 1.08 -15.37 -17.52
C GLY A 12 1.85 -15.63 -18.81
N ARG A 13 2.26 -16.89 -19.08
CA ARG A 13 3.05 -17.30 -20.26
C ARG A 13 4.35 -16.52 -20.45
N PHE A 14 4.97 -16.04 -19.36
CA PHE A 14 6.15 -15.17 -19.44
C PHE A 14 7.41 -15.90 -19.94
N ALA A 15 7.48 -17.22 -19.76
CA ALA A 15 8.57 -18.04 -20.31
C ALA A 15 8.59 -18.04 -21.84
N ASP A 16 7.41 -17.91 -22.49
CA ASP A 16 7.28 -17.87 -23.95
C ASP A 16 7.74 -16.51 -24.52
N LEU A 17 7.88 -15.49 -23.67
CA LEU A 17 8.19 -14.11 -24.05
C LEU A 17 9.68 -13.76 -23.91
N ASN A 18 10.52 -14.68 -23.40
CA ASN A 18 11.97 -14.51 -23.19
C ASN A 18 12.34 -13.16 -22.54
N VAL A 19 11.64 -12.80 -21.46
CA VAL A 19 11.86 -11.55 -20.72
C VAL A 19 12.41 -11.79 -19.33
N ASP A 20 13.46 -11.04 -19.00
CA ASP A 20 13.99 -10.94 -17.63
C ASP A 20 13.04 -10.16 -16.72
N ASN A 21 12.22 -9.28 -17.30
CA ASN A 21 11.22 -8.48 -16.60
C ASN A 21 9.83 -8.65 -17.23
N SER A 22 8.99 -9.39 -16.53
CA SER A 22 7.59 -9.65 -16.90
C SER A 22 6.73 -8.39 -17.04
N TRP A 23 7.13 -7.26 -16.44
CA TRP A 23 6.39 -5.99 -16.48
C TRP A 23 6.52 -5.24 -17.81
N VAL A 24 7.55 -5.53 -18.62
CA VAL A 24 7.87 -4.79 -19.87
C VAL A 24 6.98 -5.24 -21.04
N LEU A 25 6.50 -6.48 -21.02
CA LEU A 25 5.69 -7.08 -22.10
C LEU A 25 4.30 -7.50 -21.62
N VAL A 26 3.79 -6.87 -20.56
CA VAL A 26 2.36 -6.98 -20.24
C VAL A 26 1.59 -6.30 -21.36
N THR A 27 1.05 -7.13 -22.26
CA THR A 27 0.12 -6.73 -23.32
C THR A 27 -1.27 -7.23 -22.97
N GLU A 28 -2.30 -6.80 -23.71
CA GLU A 28 -3.66 -7.31 -23.53
C GLU A 28 -3.75 -8.85 -23.65
N SER A 29 -2.79 -9.49 -24.34
CA SER A 29 -2.73 -10.94 -24.54
C SER A 29 -2.07 -11.70 -23.37
N THR A 30 -1.36 -10.99 -22.49
CA THR A 30 -0.75 -11.56 -21.28
C THR A 30 -1.85 -11.70 -20.23
N LYS A 31 -2.09 -12.90 -19.69
CA LYS A 31 -3.12 -13.18 -18.66
C LYS A 31 -2.75 -12.61 -17.28
N THR A 32 -2.37 -11.34 -17.21
CA THR A 32 -2.18 -10.58 -15.97
C THR A 32 -3.50 -9.91 -15.61
N ALA A 33 -4.48 -10.74 -15.27
CA ALA A 33 -5.89 -10.34 -15.14
C ALA A 33 -6.16 -9.16 -14.17
N SER A 34 -5.22 -8.81 -13.30
CA SER A 34 -5.35 -7.69 -12.37
C SER A 34 -5.14 -6.30 -13.00
N PHE A 35 -4.43 -6.19 -14.13
CA PHE A 35 -4.03 -4.90 -14.71
C PHE A 35 -4.76 -4.52 -16.02
N ASN A 36 -5.63 -5.39 -16.53
CA ASN A 36 -6.43 -5.15 -17.75
C ASN A 36 -7.75 -4.40 -17.48
N GLN A 37 -7.85 -3.69 -16.36
CA GLN A 37 -9.05 -2.94 -15.97
C GLN A 37 -8.67 -1.56 -15.46
N LEU A 38 -9.63 -0.64 -15.46
CA LEU A 38 -9.45 0.66 -14.83
C LEU A 38 -9.17 0.46 -13.33
N MET A 39 -8.10 1.10 -12.86
CA MET A 39 -7.70 1.09 -11.46
C MET A 39 -7.82 2.48 -10.86
N TYR A 40 -8.06 2.54 -9.56
CA TYR A 40 -8.05 3.79 -8.81
C TYR A 40 -6.69 4.00 -8.16
N LEU A 41 -6.18 5.23 -8.21
CA LEU A 41 -5.08 5.65 -7.35
C LEU A 41 -5.67 5.99 -5.97
N ILE A 42 -5.26 5.24 -4.95
CA ILE A 42 -5.63 5.50 -3.55
C ILE A 42 -4.38 5.99 -2.83
N MET A 43 -4.50 7.12 -2.14
CA MET A 43 -3.46 7.67 -1.28
C MET A 43 -4.08 8.01 0.07
N ASN A 44 -3.48 7.55 1.16
CA ASN A 44 -3.98 7.77 2.50
C ASN A 44 -2.85 7.71 3.53
N VAL A 45 -3.04 8.40 4.66
CA VAL A 45 -2.27 8.18 5.89
C VAL A 45 -3.07 7.20 6.75
N ALA A 46 -2.50 6.05 7.08
CA ALA A 46 -3.16 5.03 7.90
C ALA A 46 -2.35 4.69 9.15
N VAL A 47 -3.07 4.50 10.26
CA VAL A 47 -2.58 4.03 11.56
C VAL A 47 -3.63 3.12 12.19
N GLY A 48 -3.30 2.40 13.27
CA GLY A 48 -4.28 1.60 14.02
C GLY A 48 -4.67 0.26 13.39
N VAL A 49 -3.89 -0.25 12.43
CA VAL A 49 -4.18 -1.53 11.75
C VAL A 49 -3.47 -2.71 12.43
N THR A 50 -4.04 -3.91 12.29
CA THR A 50 -3.50 -5.17 12.83
C THR A 50 -3.01 -6.15 11.76
N ASN A 51 -2.93 -5.71 10.49
CA ASN A 51 -2.59 -6.54 9.33
C ASN A 51 -1.08 -6.90 9.22
N GLY A 52 -0.31 -6.72 10.29
CA GLY A 52 1.12 -7.02 10.34
C GLY A 52 2.03 -5.91 9.82
N PHE A 53 1.52 -4.79 9.32
CA PHE A 53 2.36 -3.67 8.87
C PHE A 53 3.09 -2.98 10.03
N PHE A 54 2.41 -2.81 11.17
CA PHE A 54 2.99 -2.34 12.42
C PHE A 54 3.07 -3.52 13.40
N THR A 55 4.24 -4.12 13.54
CA THR A 55 4.45 -5.23 14.50
C THR A 55 4.29 -4.74 15.94
N ASP A 56 3.96 -5.63 16.88
CA ASP A 56 3.81 -5.25 18.29
C ASP A 56 5.16 -4.89 18.95
N GLU A 57 6.27 -5.29 18.35
CA GLU A 57 7.64 -5.00 18.79
C GLU A 57 8.25 -3.78 18.08
N VAL A 58 7.45 -3.04 17.28
CA VAL A 58 7.96 -1.89 16.54
C VAL A 58 8.56 -0.86 17.52
N PRO A 59 9.83 -0.43 17.33
CA PRO A 59 10.41 0.63 18.14
C PRO A 59 9.67 1.94 17.87
N ALA A 60 8.87 2.40 18.82
CA ALA A 60 8.10 3.63 18.72
C ALA A 60 8.19 4.43 20.03
N ASN A 61 8.26 5.76 19.91
CA ASN A 61 8.17 6.67 21.03
C ASN A 61 7.09 7.73 20.76
N PRO A 62 5.96 7.70 21.49
CA PRO A 62 5.60 6.74 22.52
C PRO A 62 5.33 5.34 21.96
N PRO A 63 5.32 4.29 22.80
CA PRO A 63 5.03 2.93 22.38
C PRO A 63 3.68 2.81 21.68
N LYS A 64 3.57 1.87 20.75
CA LYS A 64 2.32 1.53 20.05
C LYS A 64 1.21 1.19 21.07
N PRO A 65 0.06 1.89 21.05
CA PRO A 65 -0.98 1.73 22.07
C PRO A 65 -1.95 0.57 21.85
N TRP A 66 -1.87 -0.15 20.71
CA TRP A 66 -2.71 -1.31 20.41
C TRP A 66 -1.88 -2.57 20.18
N ASN A 67 -2.45 -3.73 20.50
CA ASN A 67 -1.87 -5.04 20.21
C ASN A 67 -2.57 -5.68 18.99
N ASN A 68 -1.80 -6.30 18.09
CA ASN A 68 -2.35 -6.89 16.86
C ASN A 68 -3.31 -8.07 17.10
N GLN A 69 -3.23 -8.72 18.27
CA GLN A 69 -4.07 -9.87 18.66
C GLN A 69 -5.26 -9.45 19.54
N SER A 70 -5.35 -8.16 19.90
CA SER A 70 -6.47 -7.67 20.70
C SER A 70 -7.78 -7.75 19.89
N PRO A 71 -8.86 -8.32 20.45
CA PRO A 71 -10.18 -8.29 19.81
C PRO A 71 -10.75 -6.87 19.76
N THR A 72 -10.17 -5.93 20.50
CA THR A 72 -10.56 -4.53 20.61
C THR A 72 -9.44 -3.58 20.19
N ALA A 73 -8.49 -4.01 19.34
CA ALA A 73 -7.32 -3.23 18.96
C ALA A 73 -7.63 -1.77 18.51
N PHE A 74 -8.73 -1.54 17.80
CA PHE A 74 -9.16 -0.19 17.40
C PHE A 74 -9.59 0.68 18.59
N LEU A 75 -10.26 0.08 19.58
CA LEU A 75 -10.61 0.75 20.83
C LEU A 75 -9.36 1.03 21.66
N ASP A 76 -8.41 0.09 21.71
CA ASP A 76 -7.14 0.28 22.41
C ASP A 76 -6.33 1.43 21.78
N PHE A 77 -6.28 1.49 20.44
CA PHE A 77 -5.72 2.62 19.71
C PHE A 77 -6.40 3.95 20.08
N TRP A 78 -7.75 3.97 20.08
CA TRP A 78 -8.51 5.17 20.41
C TRP A 78 -8.30 5.63 21.86
N ASN A 79 -8.33 4.70 22.81
CA ASN A 79 -8.08 4.99 24.23
C ASN A 79 -6.65 5.48 24.48
N GLY A 80 -5.70 5.14 23.60
CA GLY A 80 -4.34 5.67 23.61
C GLY A 80 -4.18 7.07 23.01
N VAL A 81 -5.27 7.81 22.68
CA VAL A 81 -5.20 9.12 22.00
C VAL A 81 -4.23 10.09 22.66
N ASP A 82 -4.18 10.14 23.98
CA ASP A 82 -3.30 11.06 24.71
C ASP A 82 -1.81 10.74 24.53
N SER A 83 -1.45 9.52 24.10
CA SER A 83 -0.07 9.18 23.78
C SER A 83 0.29 9.51 22.34
N TRP A 84 -0.55 9.11 21.36
CA TRP A 84 -0.18 9.24 19.96
C TRP A 84 -0.56 10.58 19.35
N LEU A 85 -1.63 11.25 19.79
CA LEU A 85 -2.06 12.53 19.18
C LEU A 85 -1.01 13.65 19.31
N PRO A 86 -0.30 13.81 20.45
CA PRO A 86 0.77 14.80 20.55
C PRO A 86 1.92 14.59 19.55
N THR A 87 2.14 13.36 19.08
CA THR A 87 3.18 13.09 18.07
C THR A 87 2.88 13.78 16.74
N TRP A 88 1.61 14.07 16.44
CA TRP A 88 1.19 14.78 15.24
C TRP A 88 1.31 16.29 15.37
N GLN A 89 1.55 16.81 16.58
CA GLN A 89 1.82 18.22 16.78
C GLN A 89 3.25 18.60 16.38
N ASN A 90 4.19 17.65 16.36
CA ASN A 90 5.57 17.85 15.92
C ASN A 90 6.26 19.12 16.51
N GLY A 91 6.02 19.41 17.78
CA GLY A 91 6.57 20.58 18.47
C GLY A 91 5.73 21.86 18.36
N GLU A 92 4.57 21.81 17.70
CA GLU A 92 3.57 22.89 17.68
C GLU A 92 2.54 22.77 18.82
N ASP A 93 1.77 23.83 19.06
CA ASP A 93 0.66 23.86 20.02
C ASP A 93 -0.66 23.28 19.45
N ARG A 94 -0.62 22.82 18.20
CA ARG A 94 -1.73 22.29 17.41
C ARG A 94 -1.22 21.12 16.55
N ILE A 95 -2.13 20.43 15.87
CA ILE A 95 -1.74 19.42 14.87
C ILE A 95 -0.94 20.12 13.76
N SER A 96 0.28 19.64 13.51
CA SER A 96 1.19 20.26 12.57
C SER A 96 0.79 19.96 11.13
N GLU A 97 0.95 20.95 10.26
CA GLU A 97 0.84 20.76 8.81
C GLU A 97 1.87 19.75 8.27
N SER A 98 2.98 19.53 8.99
CA SER A 98 3.95 18.50 8.64
C SER A 98 3.49 17.07 8.93
N ALA A 99 2.43 16.89 9.73
CA ALA A 99 1.82 15.58 9.96
C ALA A 99 0.84 15.16 8.84
N ALA A 100 0.47 16.10 7.96
CA ALA A 100 -0.40 15.83 6.82
C ALA A 100 0.37 15.21 5.64
N MET A 101 -0.32 14.41 4.84
CA MET A 101 0.17 14.03 3.52
C MET A 101 0.08 15.25 2.59
N GLN A 102 1.23 15.75 2.13
CA GLN A 102 1.33 16.86 1.20
C GLN A 102 1.66 16.34 -0.21
N VAL A 103 0.82 16.68 -1.20
CA VAL A 103 0.98 16.25 -2.58
C VAL A 103 1.08 17.48 -3.47
N ASP A 104 2.21 17.66 -4.13
CA ASP A 104 2.44 18.77 -5.07
C ASP A 104 1.82 18.46 -6.45
N TYR A 105 2.15 17.31 -7.05
CA TYR A 105 1.52 16.87 -8.29
C TYR A 105 1.49 15.35 -8.44
N ILE A 106 0.51 14.89 -9.23
CA ILE A 106 0.40 13.50 -9.69
C ILE A 106 0.47 13.52 -11.21
N LYS A 107 1.37 12.73 -11.80
CA LYS A 107 1.46 12.56 -13.25
C LYS A 107 1.39 11.08 -13.58
N VAL A 108 0.42 10.71 -14.41
CA VAL A 108 0.22 9.33 -14.89
C VAL A 108 0.49 9.30 -16.38
N TRP A 109 1.33 8.36 -16.81
CA TRP A 109 1.76 8.23 -18.19
C TRP A 109 1.42 6.83 -18.69
N LYS A 110 1.06 6.73 -19.97
CA LYS A 110 0.96 5.47 -20.70
C LYS A 110 1.96 5.53 -21.85
N MET A 111 2.71 4.44 -22.06
CA MET A 111 3.51 4.31 -23.27
C MET A 111 2.60 4.06 -24.46
N PHE A 112 2.75 4.88 -25.50
CA PHE A 112 2.20 4.61 -26.81
C PHE A 112 3.37 4.09 -27.66
N ASN A 113 3.27 2.85 -28.15
CA ASN A 113 4.17 2.42 -29.21
C ASN A 113 3.77 3.18 -30.47
N GLN A 114 4.74 3.87 -31.07
CA GLN A 114 4.59 4.52 -32.36
C GLN A 114 4.63 3.40 -33.41
N GLU A 115 3.53 3.22 -34.14
CA GLU A 115 3.49 2.27 -35.26
C GLU A 115 4.56 2.67 -36.31
N ILE A 116 5.30 1.68 -36.80
CA ILE A 116 6.22 1.78 -37.95
C ILE A 116 5.43 1.51 -39.22
#